data_AF-A0A2I2YSY4-F1
#
_entry.id   AF-A0A2I2YSY4-F1
#
_cell.length_a   1.000
_cell.length_b   1.000
_cell.length_c   1.000
_cell.angle_alpha   90.00
_cell.angle_beta   90.00
_cell.angle_gamma   90.00
#
_symmetry.space_group_name_H-M   'P 1'
#
loop_
_entity.id
_entity.type
_entity.pdbx_description
1 polymer ?
#
loop_
_entity_poly.entity_id
_entity_poly.type
_entity_poly.pdbx_seq_one_letter_code
_entity_poly.pdbx_strand_id
1 'polypeptide(L)'
;MSIWTPPRLLELVGQSLLRHQALAISTLEELPTELFPSPPFMEALKLMVQAWPFRRLPLRPLIKMPCLEAFQAVLDGLDALLTQGVHPRRWKLQVLDLQDVCENFWMVWSEAMAHGCFLNAKRNKKAVQDCPRMRGQQPLTVFVDLWLKNRTLDEYLTYLLLWVKQRRDLLHLCCKKLKILGIPFRNIRSILKMVNLDCIQDVEVNCRWKLPILTQFTPYLGHMRNLQKLVLSHMGFSRYVSPEQKKEIVTQFTTQFLKLNSVSFLEGHLDQLL
;
A
#
# COMPACT_ATOMS: atom_id res chain seq x y z
N MET A 1 41.65 -31.97 -10.67
CA MET A 1 40.51 -32.49 -9.90
C MET A 1 39.69 -31.28 -9.44
N SER A 2 38.45 -31.15 -9.88
CA SER A 2 37.54 -30.10 -9.40
C SER A 2 37.01 -30.51 -8.03
N ILE A 3 37.36 -29.74 -7.00
CA ILE A 3 36.86 -29.94 -5.63
C ILE A 3 35.36 -29.61 -5.67
N TRP A 4 34.52 -30.63 -5.60
CA TRP A 4 33.07 -30.47 -5.50
C TRP A 4 32.77 -30.07 -4.05
N THR A 5 32.71 -28.77 -3.79
CA THR A 5 32.26 -28.27 -2.49
C THR A 5 30.78 -28.60 -2.34
N PRO A 6 30.39 -29.36 -1.30
CA PRO A 6 28.99 -29.69 -1.10
C PRO A 6 28.17 -28.40 -0.91
N PRO A 7 26.93 -28.34 -1.45
CA PRO A 7 26.09 -27.16 -1.32
C PRO A 7 25.86 -26.83 0.15
N ARG A 8 25.93 -25.54 0.49
CA ARG A 8 25.68 -25.11 1.87
C ARG A 8 24.22 -25.40 2.23
N LEU A 9 23.94 -25.67 3.51
CA LEU A 9 22.59 -25.97 4.00
C LEU A 9 21.56 -24.92 3.53
N LEU A 10 21.96 -23.64 3.50
CA LEU A 10 21.20 -22.52 2.95
C LEU A 10 20.81 -22.67 1.46
N GLU A 11 21.73 -23.15 0.62
CA GLU A 11 21.49 -23.37 -0.80
C GLU A 11 20.53 -24.54 -1.01
N LEU A 12 20.64 -25.58 -0.17
CA LEU A 12 19.72 -26.71 -0.19
C LEU A 12 18.31 -26.33 0.29
N VAL A 13 18.21 -25.49 1.32
CA VAL A 13 16.93 -24.93 1.79
C VAL A 13 16.32 -24.05 0.71
N GLY A 14 17.11 -23.16 0.09
CA GLY A 14 16.70 -22.35 -1.05
C GLY A 14 16.20 -23.19 -2.24
N GLN A 15 16.95 -24.21 -2.64
CA GLN A 15 16.53 -25.14 -3.70
C GLN A 15 15.29 -25.95 -3.34
N SER A 16 15.13 -26.34 -2.07
CA SER A 16 13.94 -27.03 -1.57
C SER A 16 12.71 -26.12 -1.61
N LEU A 17 12.84 -24.86 -1.18
CA LEU A 17 11.79 -23.84 -1.30
C LEU A 17 11.35 -23.64 -2.76
N LEU A 18 12.33 -23.56 -3.68
CA LEU A 18 12.07 -23.44 -5.12
C LEU A 18 11.38 -24.68 -5.71
N ARG A 19 11.72 -25.89 -5.24
CA ARG A 19 11.10 -27.16 -5.66
C ARG A 19 9.71 -27.37 -5.06
N HIS A 20 9.49 -26.87 -3.84
CA HIS A 20 8.26 -27.06 -3.08
C HIS A 20 7.57 -25.72 -2.80
N GLN A 21 7.26 -24.97 -3.88
CA GLN A 21 6.66 -23.63 -3.84
C GLN A 21 5.40 -23.53 -2.97
N ALA A 22 4.63 -24.61 -2.84
CA ALA A 22 3.44 -24.66 -1.99
C ALA A 22 3.76 -24.79 -0.48
N LEU A 23 4.83 -25.51 -0.11
CA LEU A 23 5.28 -25.65 1.29
C LEU A 23 6.14 -24.47 1.75
N ALA A 24 6.81 -23.79 0.81
CA ALA A 24 7.67 -22.62 1.05
C ALA A 24 6.95 -21.40 1.63
N ILE A 25 5.64 -21.38 1.46
CA ILE A 25 4.73 -20.31 1.82
C ILE A 25 4.42 -20.31 3.33
N SER A 26 4.19 -21.50 3.90
CA SER A 26 3.76 -21.69 5.29
C SER A 26 4.91 -21.59 6.29
N THR A 27 6.15 -21.65 5.81
CA THR A 27 7.34 -21.62 6.64
C THR A 27 7.97 -20.23 6.73
N LEU A 28 7.47 -19.23 6.00
CA LEU A 28 8.06 -17.88 5.95
C LEU A 28 8.18 -17.20 7.32
N GLU A 29 7.25 -17.48 8.24
CA GLU A 29 7.27 -16.96 9.61
C GLU A 29 8.23 -17.73 10.54
N GLU A 30 8.59 -18.96 10.18
CA GLU A 30 9.46 -19.86 10.96
C GLU A 30 10.90 -19.94 10.40
N LEU A 31 11.17 -19.27 9.28
CA LEU A 31 12.50 -19.26 8.68
C LEU A 31 13.48 -18.56 9.64
N PRO A 32 14.60 -19.22 10.01
CA PRO A 32 15.63 -18.60 10.83
C PRO A 32 16.05 -17.26 10.21
N THR A 33 16.22 -16.24 11.06
CA THR A 33 16.64 -14.90 10.65
C THR A 33 17.97 -14.95 9.88
N GLU A 34 18.80 -15.98 10.08
CA GLU A 34 20.06 -16.23 9.36
C GLU A 34 19.88 -16.61 7.87
N LEU A 35 18.65 -16.94 7.42
CA LEU A 35 18.34 -17.19 6.01
C LEU A 35 18.11 -15.89 5.20
N PHE A 36 18.05 -14.77 5.90
CA PHE A 36 17.83 -13.44 5.35
C PHE A 36 19.12 -12.62 5.44
N PRO A 37 19.60 -11.98 4.36
CA PRO A 37 19.16 -12.06 2.96
C PRO A 37 20.08 -12.98 2.15
N SER A 38 19.61 -14.17 1.79
CA SER A 38 20.31 -15.02 0.83
C SER A 38 19.68 -14.89 -0.58
N PRO A 39 20.48 -14.84 -1.66
CA PRO A 39 19.95 -14.81 -3.03
C PRO A 39 18.88 -15.87 -3.37
N PRO A 40 19.00 -17.15 -2.95
CA PRO A 40 17.98 -18.15 -3.29
C PRO A 40 16.64 -17.89 -2.58
N PHE A 41 16.66 -17.28 -1.41
CA PHE A 41 15.44 -16.88 -0.71
C PHE A 41 14.68 -15.79 -1.49
N MET A 42 15.39 -14.80 -2.03
CA MET A 42 14.79 -13.74 -2.85
C MET A 42 14.17 -14.28 -4.14
N GLU A 43 14.83 -15.24 -4.77
CA GLU A 43 14.28 -15.89 -5.95
C GLU A 43 13.02 -16.71 -5.61
N ALA A 44 13.02 -17.39 -4.45
CA ALA A 44 11.83 -18.09 -3.97
C ALA A 44 10.65 -17.12 -3.72
N LEU A 45 10.89 -15.95 -3.14
CA LEU A 45 9.88 -14.91 -2.97
C LEU A 45 9.31 -14.44 -4.32
N LYS A 46 10.18 -14.19 -5.31
CA LYS A 46 9.75 -13.81 -6.67
C LYS A 46 8.80 -14.86 -7.26
N LEU A 47 9.19 -16.14 -7.22
CA LEU A 47 8.38 -17.23 -7.76
C LEU A 47 7.08 -17.45 -6.98
N MET A 48 7.11 -17.34 -5.65
CA MET A 48 5.92 -17.43 -4.81
C MET A 48 4.90 -16.37 -5.20
N VAL A 49 5.36 -15.14 -5.36
CA VAL A 49 4.51 -14.03 -5.79
C VAL A 49 4.00 -14.28 -7.19
N GLN A 50 4.81 -14.79 -8.11
CA GLN A 50 4.35 -15.09 -9.47
C GLN A 50 3.29 -16.19 -9.54
N ALA A 51 3.37 -17.16 -8.64
CA ALA A 51 2.44 -18.28 -8.54
C ALA A 51 1.26 -18.02 -7.59
N TRP A 52 1.09 -16.79 -7.09
CA TRP A 52 0.13 -16.47 -6.05
C TRP A 52 -1.31 -16.84 -6.45
N PRO A 53 -1.99 -17.74 -5.70
CA PRO A 53 -3.25 -18.33 -6.15
C PRO A 53 -4.50 -17.50 -5.78
N PHE A 54 -4.34 -16.43 -4.99
CA PHE A 54 -5.45 -15.64 -4.45
C PHE A 54 -5.56 -14.24 -5.05
N ARG A 55 -6.69 -13.58 -4.80
CA ARG A 55 -6.94 -12.21 -5.27
C ARG A 55 -6.23 -11.13 -4.46
N ARG A 56 -5.85 -11.42 -3.21
CA ARG A 56 -5.19 -10.47 -2.31
C ARG A 56 -3.88 -11.06 -1.81
N LEU A 57 -2.84 -10.24 -1.80
CA LEU A 57 -1.52 -10.54 -1.23
C LEU A 57 -1.23 -9.51 -0.13
N PRO A 58 -1.27 -9.88 1.14
CA PRO A 58 -0.91 -8.99 2.24
C PRO A 58 0.60 -8.97 2.44
N LEU A 59 1.23 -7.81 2.23
CA LEU A 59 2.67 -7.60 2.37
C LEU A 59 3.08 -7.00 3.71
N ARG A 60 2.12 -6.64 4.57
CA ARG A 60 2.41 -5.97 5.83
C ARG A 60 3.46 -6.71 6.68
N PRO A 61 3.42 -8.04 6.85
CA PRO A 61 4.44 -8.74 7.63
C PRO A 61 5.83 -8.66 7.02
N LEU A 62 5.95 -8.74 5.69
CA LEU A 62 7.23 -8.56 5.00
C LEU A 62 7.82 -7.15 5.20
N ILE A 63 6.99 -6.12 5.30
CA ILE A 63 7.44 -4.75 5.61
C ILE A 63 7.83 -4.60 7.09
N LYS A 64 7.22 -5.39 7.99
CA LYS A 64 7.62 -5.45 9.40
C LYS A 64 8.97 -6.16 9.58
N MET A 65 9.37 -7.03 8.63
CA MET A 65 10.73 -7.56 8.60
C MET A 65 11.71 -6.45 8.21
N PRO A 66 12.87 -6.32 8.87
CA PRO A 66 13.88 -5.33 8.52
C PRO A 66 14.70 -5.73 7.28
N CYS A 67 14.03 -6.17 6.21
CA CYS A 67 14.66 -6.63 4.97
C CYS A 67 14.04 -5.96 3.73
N LEU A 68 14.62 -4.82 3.33
CA LEU A 68 14.17 -4.07 2.15
C LEU A 68 14.29 -4.90 0.87
N GLU A 69 15.35 -5.70 0.76
CA GLU A 69 15.60 -6.54 -0.41
C GLU A 69 14.50 -7.58 -0.62
N ALA A 70 13.87 -8.09 0.46
CA ALA A 70 12.76 -9.04 0.35
C ALA A 70 11.51 -8.34 -0.20
N PHE A 71 11.25 -7.11 0.23
CA PHE A 71 10.20 -6.28 -0.32
C PHE A 71 10.44 -5.96 -1.81
N GLN A 72 11.68 -5.64 -2.18
CA GLN A 72 12.07 -5.44 -3.58
C GLN A 72 11.86 -6.71 -4.41
N ALA A 73 12.28 -7.87 -3.90
CA ALA A 73 12.10 -9.15 -4.57
C ALA A 73 10.62 -9.45 -4.85
N VAL A 74 9.72 -9.16 -3.91
CA VAL A 74 8.27 -9.30 -4.14
C VAL A 74 7.79 -8.40 -5.27
N LEU A 75 8.18 -7.12 -5.27
CA LEU A 75 7.77 -6.17 -6.31
C LEU A 75 8.35 -6.53 -7.69
N ASP A 76 9.60 -6.99 -7.74
CA ASP A 76 10.22 -7.54 -8.96
C ASP A 76 9.45 -8.77 -9.49
N GLY A 77 8.98 -9.64 -8.58
CA GLY A 77 8.15 -10.80 -8.92
C GLY A 77 6.84 -10.38 -9.59
N LEU A 78 6.19 -9.32 -9.06
CA LEU A 78 5.01 -8.71 -9.68
C LEU A 78 5.33 -8.08 -11.03
N ASP A 79 6.49 -7.43 -11.15
CA ASP A 79 6.90 -6.75 -12.38
C ASP A 79 7.06 -7.69 -13.57
N ALA A 80 7.62 -8.87 -13.33
CA ALA A 80 7.69 -9.91 -14.35
C ALA A 80 6.29 -10.22 -14.91
N LEU A 81 5.27 -10.30 -14.05
CA LEU A 81 3.89 -10.60 -14.48
C LEU A 81 3.19 -9.42 -15.15
N LEU A 82 3.36 -8.22 -14.61
CA LEU A 82 2.76 -7.01 -15.14
C LEU A 82 3.32 -6.65 -16.51
N THR A 83 4.61 -6.93 -16.75
CA THR A 83 5.31 -6.56 -18.00
C THR A 83 5.14 -7.61 -19.10
N GLN A 84 5.10 -8.90 -18.75
CA GLN A 84 5.12 -9.97 -19.76
C GLN A 84 3.76 -10.22 -20.44
N GLY A 85 2.64 -9.72 -19.89
CA GLY A 85 1.29 -9.88 -20.47
C GLY A 85 0.76 -11.34 -20.51
N VAL A 86 1.64 -12.33 -20.33
CA VAL A 86 1.31 -13.76 -20.24
C VAL A 86 1.12 -14.09 -18.76
N HIS A 87 -0.13 -14.12 -18.33
CA HIS A 87 -0.45 -14.48 -16.96
C HIS A 87 -0.51 -16.00 -16.84
N PRO A 88 0.15 -16.61 -15.83
CA PRO A 88 -0.08 -18.01 -15.51
C PRO A 88 -1.58 -18.27 -15.40
N ARG A 89 -2.08 -19.43 -15.86
CA ARG A 89 -3.52 -19.76 -15.82
C ARG A 89 -4.15 -19.63 -14.42
N ARG A 90 -3.32 -19.65 -13.38
CA ARG A 90 -3.72 -19.56 -11.97
C ARG A 90 -3.58 -18.17 -11.36
N TRP A 91 -3.06 -17.19 -12.11
CA TRP A 91 -2.93 -15.81 -11.62
C TRP A 91 -4.30 -15.20 -11.37
N LYS A 92 -4.53 -14.80 -10.11
CA LYS A 92 -5.78 -14.18 -9.69
C LYS A 92 -5.56 -12.89 -8.92
N LEU A 93 -4.31 -12.48 -8.69
CA LEU A 93 -4.01 -11.34 -7.84
C LEU A 93 -4.56 -10.05 -8.45
N GLN A 94 -5.32 -9.34 -7.62
CA GLN A 94 -5.95 -8.06 -7.93
C GLN A 94 -5.58 -6.98 -6.92
N VAL A 95 -5.17 -7.39 -5.72
CA VAL A 95 -4.95 -6.49 -4.58
C VAL A 95 -3.64 -6.81 -3.88
N LEU A 96 -2.76 -5.82 -3.79
CA LEU A 96 -1.62 -5.80 -2.90
C LEU A 96 -2.00 -5.03 -1.64
N ASP A 97 -1.89 -5.64 -0.47
CA ASP A 97 -2.35 -5.04 0.79
C ASP A 97 -1.19 -4.81 1.75
N LEU A 98 -0.80 -3.55 1.93
CA LEU A 98 0.25 -3.11 2.84
C LEU A 98 -0.37 -2.50 4.12
N GLN A 99 -1.69 -2.49 4.25
CA GLN A 99 -2.36 -1.99 5.44
C GLN A 99 -2.17 -2.96 6.61
N ASP A 100 -2.30 -2.45 7.83
CA ASP A 100 -2.22 -3.24 9.06
C ASP A 100 -3.55 -3.99 9.29
N VAL A 101 -3.89 -4.89 8.38
CA VAL A 101 -5.14 -5.64 8.39
C VAL A 101 -4.82 -7.12 8.51
N CYS A 102 -5.04 -7.64 9.72
CA CYS A 102 -4.85 -9.03 10.17
C CYS A 102 -3.42 -9.56 10.20
N GLU A 103 -2.86 -9.66 11.42
CA GLU A 103 -1.75 -10.58 11.76
C GLU A 103 -2.10 -12.04 11.43
N ASN A 104 -3.40 -12.37 11.41
CA ASN A 104 -3.91 -13.73 11.27
C ASN A 104 -3.82 -14.28 9.83
N PHE A 105 -3.52 -13.47 8.80
CA PHE A 105 -3.55 -13.97 7.42
C PHE A 105 -2.49 -15.04 7.18
N TRP A 106 -1.27 -14.81 7.66
CA TRP A 106 -0.17 -15.75 7.48
C TRP A 106 -0.30 -16.95 8.42
N MET A 107 -0.70 -16.75 9.68
CA MET A 107 -1.02 -17.87 10.59
C MET A 107 -2.12 -18.80 10.05
N VAL A 108 -3.25 -18.25 9.57
CA VAL A 108 -4.32 -19.05 8.96
C VAL A 108 -3.83 -19.79 7.71
N TRP A 109 -2.87 -19.20 6.99
CA TRP A 109 -2.30 -19.84 5.81
C TRP A 109 -1.32 -20.96 6.16
N SER A 110 -0.47 -20.74 7.15
CA SER A 110 0.44 -21.75 7.71
C SER A 110 -0.35 -22.95 8.23
N GLU A 111 -1.45 -22.71 8.96
CA GLU A 111 -2.35 -23.78 9.44
C GLU A 111 -3.06 -24.50 8.28
N ALA A 112 -3.63 -23.79 7.31
CA ALA A 112 -4.37 -24.41 6.20
C ALA A 112 -3.48 -25.27 5.30
N MET A 113 -2.21 -24.90 5.14
CA MET A 113 -1.22 -25.66 4.37
C MET A 113 -0.62 -26.82 5.15
N ALA A 114 -0.38 -26.65 6.47
CA ALA A 114 0.10 -27.72 7.34
C ALA A 114 -0.90 -28.89 7.45
N HIS A 115 -2.20 -28.62 7.35
CA HIS A 115 -3.25 -29.64 7.44
C HIS A 115 -3.66 -30.23 6.08
N GLY A 116 -3.05 -29.82 4.96
CA GLY A 116 -3.41 -30.30 3.61
C GLY A 116 -4.87 -30.04 3.20
N CYS A 117 -5.59 -29.21 3.94
CA CYS A 117 -7.03 -29.02 3.82
C CYS A 117 -7.39 -27.95 2.78
N PHE A 118 -7.10 -28.24 1.50
CA PHE A 118 -7.77 -27.57 0.36
C PHE A 118 -8.57 -28.54 -0.50
N LEU A 119 -8.93 -29.71 0.04
CA LEU A 119 -9.93 -30.60 -0.55
C LEU A 119 -11.26 -30.42 0.20
N ASN A 120 -12.26 -29.91 -0.52
CA ASN A 120 -13.70 -29.98 -0.22
C ASN A 120 -14.35 -28.86 0.61
N ALA A 121 -14.15 -27.59 0.25
CA ALA A 121 -15.20 -26.59 0.50
C ALA A 121 -16.31 -26.76 -0.54
N LYS A 122 -17.38 -27.48 -0.13
CA LYS A 122 -18.57 -27.80 -0.92
C LYS A 122 -19.04 -26.64 -1.81
N ARG A 123 -19.30 -27.01 -3.06
CA ARG A 123 -20.09 -26.35 -4.10
C ARG A 123 -21.41 -25.77 -3.56
N ASN A 124 -21.38 -24.58 -2.96
CA ASN A 124 -22.58 -23.77 -2.78
C ASN A 124 -22.66 -22.75 -3.91
N LYS A 125 -23.37 -23.15 -4.96
CA LYS A 125 -23.84 -22.28 -6.03
C LYS A 125 -24.73 -21.18 -5.42
N LYS A 126 -24.26 -19.94 -5.45
CA LYS A 126 -25.09 -18.83 -5.89
C LYS A 126 -24.30 -18.09 -6.96
N ALA A 127 -24.77 -18.21 -8.20
CA ALA A 127 -24.26 -17.42 -9.31
C ALA A 127 -24.57 -15.96 -9.00
N VAL A 128 -23.57 -15.23 -8.52
CA VAL A 128 -23.56 -13.78 -8.68
C VAL A 128 -23.31 -13.55 -10.16
N GLN A 129 -24.18 -12.75 -10.78
CA GLN A 129 -24.17 -12.42 -12.21
C GLN A 129 -22.74 -12.33 -12.76
N ASP A 130 -22.48 -13.15 -13.79
CA ASP A 130 -21.32 -12.97 -14.66
C ASP A 130 -21.38 -11.54 -15.21
N CYS A 131 -20.56 -10.66 -14.64
CA CYS A 131 -20.27 -9.40 -15.29
C CYS A 131 -19.60 -9.73 -16.64
N PRO A 132 -20.01 -9.06 -17.74
CA PRO A 132 -19.46 -9.33 -19.04
C PRO A 132 -17.95 -9.17 -18.98
N ARG A 133 -17.21 -10.17 -19.50
CA ARG A 133 -15.75 -10.17 -19.66
C ARG A 133 -15.31 -8.83 -20.27
N MET A 134 -14.94 -7.87 -19.42
CA MET A 134 -14.27 -6.66 -19.88
C MET A 134 -12.87 -7.07 -20.29
N ARG A 135 -12.69 -7.07 -21.60
CA ARG A 135 -11.42 -7.27 -22.29
C ARG A 135 -10.58 -6.01 -22.07
N GLY A 136 -9.96 -5.93 -20.89
CA GLY A 136 -9.00 -4.92 -20.47
C GLY A 136 -8.43 -5.37 -19.12
N GLN A 137 -7.11 -5.52 -19.00
CA GLN A 137 -6.47 -5.85 -17.73
C GLN A 137 -6.85 -4.78 -16.70
N GLN A 138 -7.61 -5.15 -15.68
CA GLN A 138 -7.89 -4.24 -14.57
C GLN A 138 -6.56 -3.94 -13.84
N PRO A 139 -6.27 -2.67 -13.51
CA PRO A 139 -5.07 -2.31 -12.78
C PRO A 139 -4.95 -3.05 -11.45
N LEU A 140 -3.75 -3.49 -11.10
CA LEU A 140 -3.49 -4.06 -9.77
C LEU A 140 -3.65 -2.96 -8.73
N THR A 141 -4.53 -3.17 -7.75
CA THR A 141 -4.78 -2.18 -6.70
C THR A 141 -3.82 -2.39 -5.55
N VAL A 142 -3.16 -1.31 -5.10
CA VAL A 142 -2.25 -1.30 -3.97
C VAL A 142 -2.91 -0.53 -2.83
N PHE A 143 -3.23 -1.21 -1.73
CA PHE A 143 -3.70 -0.57 -0.50
C PHE A 143 -2.52 -0.29 0.43
N VAL A 144 -2.39 0.95 0.88
CA VAL A 144 -1.36 1.36 1.84
C VAL A 144 -1.88 2.48 2.72
N ASP A 145 -1.46 2.54 3.98
CA ASP A 145 -1.65 3.73 4.80
C ASP A 145 -0.39 4.59 4.74
N LEU A 146 -0.53 5.86 4.37
CA LEU A 146 0.60 6.75 4.07
C LEU A 146 0.93 7.62 5.27
N TRP A 147 2.09 7.37 5.87
CA TRP A 147 2.58 8.11 7.03
C TRP A 147 3.81 8.94 6.61
N LEU A 148 3.53 10.15 6.15
CA LEU A 148 4.49 11.08 5.57
C LEU A 148 5.18 11.89 6.68
N LYS A 149 6.14 11.27 7.37
CA LYS A 149 6.88 11.86 8.51
C LYS A 149 8.27 12.37 8.10
N ASN A 150 8.85 13.28 8.89
CA ASN A 150 10.23 13.81 8.79
C ASN A 150 10.49 14.62 7.51
N ARG A 151 11.74 15.01 7.24
CA ARG A 151 12.12 15.61 5.94
C ARG A 151 12.23 14.57 4.81
N THR A 152 12.24 13.28 5.15
CA THR A 152 12.51 12.15 4.26
C THR A 152 11.47 11.05 4.47
N LEU A 153 11.08 10.39 3.38
CA LEU A 153 10.21 9.22 3.41
C LEU A 153 11.00 8.01 3.93
N ASP A 154 10.29 7.05 4.51
CA ASP A 154 10.82 5.72 4.81
C ASP A 154 11.31 5.02 3.53
N GLU A 155 12.30 4.13 3.63
CA GLU A 155 12.92 3.46 2.47
C GLU A 155 11.93 2.57 1.72
N TYR A 156 11.08 1.81 2.43
CA TYR A 156 10.03 0.98 1.83
C TYR A 156 9.02 1.85 1.09
N LEU A 157 8.58 2.94 1.73
CA LEU A 157 7.63 3.87 1.14
C LEU A 157 8.23 4.57 -0.09
N THR A 158 9.50 4.95 -0.03
CA THR A 158 10.22 5.55 -1.16
C THR A 158 10.26 4.59 -2.34
N TYR A 159 10.65 3.33 -2.09
CA TYR A 159 10.72 2.31 -3.13
C TYR A 159 9.34 2.03 -3.74
N LEU A 160 8.31 1.86 -2.90
CA LEU A 160 6.94 1.65 -3.35
C LEU A 160 6.44 2.78 -4.25
N LEU A 161 6.66 4.04 -3.85
CA LEU A 161 6.19 5.20 -4.63
C LEU A 161 6.94 5.32 -5.95
N LEU A 162 8.23 5.00 -6.00
CA LEU A 162 8.99 4.92 -7.26
C LEU A 162 8.45 3.82 -8.17
N TRP A 163 8.18 2.64 -7.59
CA TRP A 163 7.61 1.50 -8.30
C TRP A 163 6.24 1.82 -8.91
N VAL A 164 5.36 2.44 -8.12
CA VAL A 164 4.03 2.92 -8.57
C VAL A 164 4.16 3.96 -9.68
N LYS A 165 5.06 4.94 -9.50
CA LYS A 165 5.26 6.02 -10.48
C LYS A 165 5.67 5.48 -11.86
N GLN A 166 6.52 4.46 -11.90
CA GLN A 166 6.97 3.83 -13.14
C GLN A 166 5.86 3.05 -13.86
N ARG A 167 4.77 2.70 -13.15
CA ARG A 167 3.70 1.79 -13.60
C ARG A 167 2.31 2.39 -13.43
N ARG A 168 2.20 3.70 -13.58
CA ARG A 168 0.97 4.48 -13.35
C ARG A 168 -0.27 3.97 -14.10
N ASP A 169 -0.07 3.31 -15.24
CA ASP A 169 -1.14 2.81 -16.11
C ASP A 169 -1.54 1.36 -15.77
N LEU A 170 -0.74 0.66 -14.96
CA LEU A 170 -0.94 -0.73 -14.55
C LEU A 170 -1.37 -0.87 -13.09
N LEU A 171 -1.15 0.17 -12.28
CA LEU A 171 -1.34 0.16 -10.85
C LEU A 171 -2.33 1.22 -10.40
N HIS A 172 -3.11 0.89 -9.38
CA HIS A 172 -4.00 1.83 -8.72
C HIS A 172 -3.64 1.94 -7.24
N LEU A 173 -3.06 3.08 -6.83
CA LEU A 173 -2.65 3.29 -5.44
C LEU A 173 -3.81 3.87 -4.61
N CYS A 174 -4.33 3.09 -3.67
CA CYS A 174 -5.37 3.49 -2.74
C CYS A 174 -4.82 3.67 -1.32
N CYS A 175 -5.05 4.85 -0.77
CA CYS A 175 -4.70 5.19 0.60
C CYS A 175 -5.95 5.46 1.41
N LYS A 176 -6.15 4.77 2.53
CA LYS A 176 -7.28 5.05 3.44
C LYS A 176 -6.90 6.09 4.48
N LYS A 177 -5.73 5.94 5.09
CA LYS A 177 -5.24 6.86 6.14
C LYS A 177 -3.99 7.59 5.68
N LEU A 178 -4.08 8.92 5.60
CA LEU A 178 -3.00 9.81 5.24
C LEU A 178 -2.58 10.67 6.44
N LYS A 179 -1.38 10.46 6.96
CA LYS A 179 -0.77 11.30 7.98
C LYS A 179 0.37 12.11 7.39
N ILE A 180 0.43 13.40 7.70
CA ILE A 180 1.40 14.35 7.16
C ILE A 180 2.08 15.09 8.31
N LEU A 181 3.39 14.91 8.45
CA LEU A 181 4.20 15.52 9.50
C LEU A 181 5.56 15.97 8.96
N GLY A 182 5.76 17.29 8.85
CA GLY A 182 7.07 17.90 8.57
C GLY A 182 7.59 17.82 7.12
N ILE A 183 6.89 17.13 6.21
CA ILE A 183 7.27 17.04 4.78
C ILE A 183 6.88 18.32 4.02
N PRO A 184 7.73 18.84 3.10
CA PRO A 184 7.38 19.94 2.21
C PRO A 184 6.18 19.63 1.31
N PHE A 185 5.27 20.59 1.18
CA PHE A 185 4.03 20.42 0.40
C PHE A 185 4.28 20.01 -1.07
N ARG A 186 5.39 20.40 -1.69
CA ARG A 186 5.76 19.96 -3.05
C ARG A 186 5.86 18.44 -3.18
N ASN A 187 6.41 17.76 -2.17
CA ASN A 187 6.56 16.30 -2.16
C ASN A 187 5.19 15.65 -1.96
N ILE A 188 4.41 16.17 -1.02
CA ILE A 188 3.05 15.72 -0.73
C ILE A 188 2.17 15.82 -1.97
N ARG A 189 2.25 16.94 -2.68
CA ARG A 189 1.54 17.15 -3.95
C ARG A 189 1.88 16.08 -4.99
N SER A 190 3.16 15.70 -5.09
CA SER A 190 3.57 14.62 -6.00
C SER A 190 2.95 13.29 -5.61
N ILE A 191 2.84 13.00 -4.31
CA ILE A 191 2.23 11.76 -3.79
C ILE A 191 0.72 11.76 -4.02
N LEU A 192 0.03 12.85 -3.69
CA LEU A 192 -1.42 12.98 -3.89
C LEU A 192 -1.85 12.85 -5.36
N LYS A 193 -0.97 13.18 -6.31
CA LYS A 193 -1.23 12.96 -7.75
C LYS A 193 -1.15 11.49 -8.18
N MET A 194 -0.51 10.64 -7.38
CA MET A 194 -0.38 9.21 -7.66
C MET A 194 -1.45 8.38 -6.93
N VAL A 195 -2.02 8.94 -5.85
CA VAL A 195 -3.02 8.29 -5.01
C VAL A 195 -4.42 8.56 -5.55
N ASN A 196 -5.29 7.55 -5.54
CA ASN A 196 -6.71 7.76 -5.71
C ASN A 196 -7.28 8.47 -4.46
N LEU A 197 -7.63 9.75 -4.62
CA LEU A 197 -8.14 10.58 -3.53
C LEU A 197 -9.50 10.11 -3.01
N ASP A 198 -10.32 9.45 -3.83
CA ASP A 198 -11.60 8.90 -3.39
C ASP A 198 -11.40 7.75 -2.38
N CYS A 199 -10.23 7.10 -2.34
CA CYS A 199 -9.94 6.05 -1.36
C CYS A 199 -9.66 6.61 0.05
N ILE A 200 -9.37 7.91 0.19
CA ILE A 200 -8.96 8.52 1.45
C ILE A 200 -10.15 8.76 2.36
N GLN A 201 -10.04 8.28 3.60
CA GLN A 201 -11.07 8.37 4.64
C GLN A 201 -10.60 9.19 5.84
N ASP A 202 -9.33 9.07 6.21
CA ASP A 202 -8.72 9.78 7.34
C ASP A 202 -7.52 10.60 6.87
N VAL A 203 -7.52 11.89 7.19
CA VAL A 203 -6.41 12.81 6.96
C VAL A 203 -5.97 13.45 8.27
N GLU A 204 -4.68 13.40 8.58
CA GLU A 204 -4.08 14.12 9.70
C GLU A 204 -2.92 14.97 9.17
N VAL A 205 -3.02 16.29 9.27
CA VAL A 205 -1.98 17.23 8.87
C VAL A 205 -1.44 17.92 10.11
N ASN A 206 -0.26 17.51 10.54
CA ASN A 206 0.48 18.13 11.62
C ASN A 206 1.69 18.87 11.02
N CYS A 207 1.47 20.08 10.50
CA CYS A 207 2.51 20.86 9.85
C CYS A 207 2.32 22.35 10.13
N ARG A 208 3.44 23.08 10.26
CA ARG A 208 3.47 24.55 10.29
C ARG A 208 3.23 25.16 8.90
N TRP A 209 2.19 24.71 8.22
CA TRP A 209 1.83 25.25 6.91
C TRP A 209 1.36 26.69 7.06
N LYS A 210 1.90 27.55 6.19
CA LYS A 210 1.40 28.90 5.99
C LYS A 210 0.12 28.84 5.16
N LEU A 211 -0.71 29.86 5.29
CA LEU A 211 -1.98 30.02 4.55
C LEU A 211 -1.91 29.74 3.03
N PRO A 212 -0.88 30.19 2.27
CA PRO A 212 -0.80 29.86 0.84
C PRO A 212 -0.62 28.37 0.55
N ILE A 213 -0.04 27.61 1.47
CA ILE A 213 0.12 26.15 1.32
C ILE A 213 -1.22 25.46 1.57
N LEU A 214 -1.94 25.88 2.60
CA LEU A 214 -3.27 25.38 2.90
C LEU A 214 -4.21 25.59 1.71
N THR A 215 -4.22 26.79 1.12
CA THR A 215 -4.98 27.13 -0.08
C THR A 215 -4.68 26.19 -1.26
N GLN A 216 -3.42 25.78 -1.42
CA GLN A 216 -3.04 24.83 -2.48
C GLN A 216 -3.41 23.39 -2.15
N PHE A 217 -3.62 23.05 -0.87
CA PHE A 217 -4.08 21.74 -0.44
C PHE A 217 -5.61 21.59 -0.54
N THR A 218 -6.35 22.68 -0.36
CA THR A 218 -7.83 22.73 -0.38
C THR A 218 -8.47 22.02 -1.58
N PRO A 219 -7.98 22.16 -2.82
CA PRO A 219 -8.54 21.41 -3.95
C PRO A 219 -8.43 19.90 -3.78
N TYR A 220 -7.33 19.39 -3.21
CA TYR A 220 -7.16 17.95 -2.99
C TYR A 220 -8.19 17.42 -1.99
N LEU A 221 -8.43 18.17 -0.90
CA LEU A 221 -9.47 17.83 0.07
C LEU A 221 -10.85 17.73 -0.59
N GLY A 222 -11.20 18.68 -1.47
CA GLY A 222 -12.47 18.65 -2.19
C GLY A 222 -12.66 17.44 -3.13
N HIS A 223 -11.58 16.73 -3.47
CA HIS A 223 -11.64 15.48 -4.25
C HIS A 223 -11.62 14.22 -3.38
N MET A 224 -11.51 14.32 -2.06
CA MET A 224 -11.54 13.17 -1.15
C MET A 224 -12.98 12.84 -0.76
N ARG A 225 -13.78 12.31 -1.69
CA ARG A 225 -15.24 12.18 -1.52
C ARG A 225 -15.67 11.29 -0.36
N ASN A 226 -14.81 10.37 0.07
CA ASN A 226 -15.06 9.45 1.17
C ASN A 226 -14.39 9.89 2.48
N LEU A 227 -13.96 11.16 2.59
CA LEU A 227 -13.33 11.71 3.78
C LEU A 227 -14.31 11.75 4.96
N GLN A 228 -13.98 11.02 6.01
CA GLN A 228 -14.75 10.89 7.25
C GLN A 228 -14.09 11.66 8.40
N LYS A 229 -12.75 11.71 8.41
CA LYS A 229 -11.97 12.38 9.45
C LYS A 229 -10.90 13.26 8.84
N LEU A 230 -10.82 14.50 9.29
CA LEU A 230 -9.71 15.40 8.99
C LEU A 230 -9.25 16.12 10.26
N VAL A 231 -7.95 16.10 10.51
CA VAL A 231 -7.32 16.78 11.64
C VAL A 231 -6.27 17.71 11.08
N LEU A 232 -6.36 19.00 11.42
CA LEU A 232 -5.39 20.02 11.02
C LEU A 232 -4.77 20.62 12.29
N SER A 233 -3.47 20.48 12.46
CA SER A 233 -2.73 20.91 13.65
C SER A 233 -1.60 21.87 13.29
N HIS A 234 -1.30 22.80 14.21
CA HIS A 234 -0.20 23.77 14.08
C HIS A 234 -0.29 24.66 12.83
N MET A 235 -1.51 25.03 12.43
CA MET A 235 -1.74 25.99 11.35
C MET A 235 -1.14 27.34 11.74
N GLY A 236 -0.13 27.77 10.98
CA GLY A 236 0.58 29.00 11.24
C GLY A 236 -0.12 30.17 10.57
N PHE A 237 -0.95 30.90 11.31
CA PHE A 237 -1.35 32.24 10.91
C PHE A 237 -0.13 33.15 11.00
N SER A 238 0.36 33.63 9.87
CA SER A 238 1.34 34.70 9.89
C SER A 238 0.69 35.93 10.52
N ARG A 239 1.40 36.62 11.42
CA ARG A 239 0.92 37.86 12.06
C ARG A 239 0.63 39.00 11.05
N TYR A 240 1.07 38.82 9.80
CA TYR A 240 0.96 39.79 8.71
C TYR A 240 -0.17 39.49 7.71
N VAL A 241 -1.06 38.55 7.99
CA VAL A 241 -2.19 38.22 7.11
C VAL A 241 -3.34 39.17 7.44
N SER A 242 -3.89 39.84 6.44
CA SER A 242 -5.04 40.72 6.66
C SER A 242 -6.29 39.90 7.05
N PRO A 243 -7.24 40.49 7.80
CA PRO A 243 -8.52 39.85 8.11
C PRO A 243 -9.28 39.37 6.87
N GLU A 244 -9.19 40.10 5.75
CA GLU A 244 -9.86 39.75 4.49
C GLU A 244 -9.28 38.47 3.88
N GLN A 245 -7.96 38.33 3.88
CA GLN A 245 -7.28 37.12 3.38
C GLN A 245 -7.60 35.89 4.24
N LYS A 246 -7.69 36.07 5.57
CA LYS A 246 -8.16 34.99 6.45
C LYS A 246 -9.59 34.57 6.10
N LYS A 247 -10.50 35.53 5.96
CA LYS A 247 -11.91 35.28 5.63
C LYS A 247 -12.05 34.56 4.29
N GLU A 248 -11.27 34.95 3.28
CA GLU A 248 -11.26 34.29 1.98
C GLU A 248 -10.86 32.81 2.10
N ILE A 249 -9.80 32.50 2.84
CA ILE A 249 -9.31 31.12 2.99
C ILE A 249 -10.28 30.27 3.79
N VAL A 250 -10.84 30.81 4.88
CA VAL A 250 -11.90 30.13 5.63
C VAL A 250 -13.07 29.82 4.70
N THR A 251 -13.50 30.79 3.89
CA THR A 251 -14.58 30.61 2.91
C THR A 251 -14.23 29.51 1.90
N GLN A 252 -13.02 29.48 1.36
CA GLN A 252 -12.57 28.45 0.43
C GLN A 252 -12.55 27.06 1.05
N PHE A 253 -12.06 26.92 2.28
CA PHE A 253 -12.07 25.65 3.02
C PHE A 253 -13.51 25.20 3.29
N THR A 254 -14.34 26.06 3.87
CA THR A 254 -15.76 25.77 4.15
C THR A 254 -16.50 25.36 2.88
N THR A 255 -16.23 26.02 1.75
CA THR A 255 -16.85 25.66 0.46
C THR A 255 -16.47 24.26 -0.01
N GLN A 256 -15.22 23.81 0.19
CA GLN A 256 -14.87 22.42 -0.14
C GLN A 256 -15.51 21.44 0.83
N PHE A 257 -15.62 21.78 2.13
CA PHE A 257 -16.33 20.92 3.09
C PHE A 257 -17.80 20.74 2.74
N LEU A 258 -18.47 21.78 2.23
CA LEU A 258 -19.85 21.65 1.77
C LEU A 258 -20.02 20.66 0.59
N LYS A 259 -18.95 20.39 -0.17
CA LYS A 259 -18.95 19.39 -1.25
C LYS A 259 -18.67 17.97 -0.76
N LEU A 260 -18.02 17.85 0.39
CA LEU A 260 -17.83 16.59 1.07
C LEU A 260 -19.13 16.33 1.81
N ASN A 261 -19.84 15.24 1.54
CA ASN A 261 -21.10 14.91 2.23
C ASN A 261 -20.92 14.62 3.75
N SER A 262 -19.81 15.04 4.35
CA SER A 262 -19.43 14.91 5.75
C SER A 262 -19.81 16.17 6.54
N VAL A 263 -21.11 16.27 6.85
CA VAL A 263 -21.70 17.32 7.71
C VAL A 263 -21.13 17.29 9.14
N SER A 264 -20.59 16.15 9.58
CA SER A 264 -19.98 15.98 10.92
C SER A 264 -18.62 16.68 11.11
N PHE A 265 -18.08 17.31 10.07
CA PHE A 265 -16.71 17.86 10.11
C PHE A 265 -16.60 19.22 10.81
N LEU A 266 -17.67 20.02 10.79
CA LEU A 266 -17.63 21.42 11.23
C LEU A 266 -18.01 21.61 12.70
N GLU A 267 -18.34 20.54 13.42
CA GLU A 267 -18.77 20.60 14.81
C GLU A 267 -17.55 20.73 15.74
N GLY A 268 -17.23 21.96 16.16
CA GLY A 268 -16.27 22.26 17.23
C GLY A 268 -14.82 22.62 16.84
N HIS A 269 -14.49 22.71 15.54
CA HIS A 269 -13.11 22.99 15.08
C HIS A 269 -12.94 24.20 14.16
N LEU A 270 -14.04 24.86 13.76
CA LEU A 270 -14.00 26.12 13.00
C LEU A 270 -13.27 27.23 13.77
N ASP A 271 -13.36 27.22 15.10
CA ASP A 271 -12.75 28.19 16.00
C ASP A 271 -11.21 28.14 15.96
N GLN A 272 -10.63 27.04 15.49
CA GLN A 272 -9.18 26.87 15.31
C GLN A 272 -8.68 27.44 13.97
N LEU A 273 -9.60 27.80 13.06
CA LEU A 273 -9.32 28.38 11.74
C LEU A 273 -9.54 29.91 11.70
N LEU A 274 -10.15 30.51 12.72
CA LEU A 274 -10.38 31.96 12.87
C LEU A 274 -9.27 32.62 13.69
#